data_AF-A0A382J7M1-F1
#
_entry.id   AF-A0A382J7M1-F1
#
_cell.length_a   1.000
_cell.length_b   1.000
_cell.length_c   1.000
_cell.angle_alpha   90.00
_cell.angle_beta   90.00
_cell.angle_gamma   90.00
#
_symmetry.space_group_name_H-M   'P 1'
#
loop_
_entity.id
_entity.type
_entity.pdbx_description
1 polymer ?
#
loop_
_entity_poly.entity_id
_entity_poly.type
_entity_poly.pdbx_seq_one_letter_code
_entity_poly.pdbx_strand_id
1 'polypeptide(L)'
;VVTVPGEASPLEYTPAVERSTAVAYNRLKTVIPDIEWPVHAPYIAAINELKRELNAILLVHNYQTPEIFHGVADFAGDSLGLAQQAAKTDADIILLCGVRFMAETAKILSYEKTVLIPDLDAGCSLAASITGEDVRQLKKRYPGVPVVTYVNTYA
;
A
#
# COMPACT_ATOMS: atom_id res chain seq x y z
N VAL A 1 2.85 16.95 25.88
CA VAL A 1 1.50 16.61 25.40
C VAL A 1 1.24 17.46 24.17
N VAL A 2 1.62 16.96 23.00
CA VAL A 2 1.38 17.64 21.73
C VAL A 2 0.10 17.03 21.17
N THR A 3 -0.94 17.85 21.10
CA THR A 3 -2.24 17.50 20.52
C THR A 3 -2.07 17.23 19.03
N VAL A 4 -2.48 16.03 18.58
CA VAL A 4 -2.61 15.70 17.16
C VAL A 4 -3.76 16.54 16.60
N PRO A 5 -3.56 17.38 15.57
CA PRO A 5 -4.66 18.13 14.97
C PRO A 5 -5.55 17.16 14.18
N GLY A 6 -6.84 17.10 14.54
CA GLY A 6 -7.89 16.45 13.75
C GLY A 6 -8.30 15.07 14.25
N GLU A 7 -9.12 15.01 15.30
CA GLU A 7 -10.10 13.92 15.37
C GLU A 7 -11.11 14.16 14.25
N ALA A 8 -10.94 13.48 13.12
CA ALA A 8 -11.98 13.42 12.12
C ALA A 8 -13.19 12.72 12.76
N SER A 9 -14.36 13.36 12.71
CA SER A 9 -15.61 12.72 13.12
C SER A 9 -15.76 11.36 12.43
N PRO A 10 -16.29 10.32 13.11
CA PRO A 10 -16.48 9.02 12.50
C PRO A 10 -17.31 9.16 11.23
N LEU A 11 -16.86 8.54 10.15
CA LEU A 11 -17.57 8.56 8.87
C LEU A 11 -18.88 7.78 9.01
N GLU A 12 -19.98 8.38 8.58
CA GLU A 12 -21.32 7.80 8.74
C GLU A 12 -21.75 6.95 7.55
N TYR A 13 -22.46 5.85 7.83
CA TYR A 13 -23.12 5.06 6.79
C TYR A 13 -24.45 5.71 6.39
N THR A 14 -24.44 6.35 5.21
CA THR A 14 -25.61 7.04 4.65
C THR A 14 -26.10 6.35 3.37
N PRO A 15 -27.33 6.61 2.91
CA PRO A 15 -27.81 6.11 1.61
C PRO A 15 -26.93 6.51 0.43
N ALA A 16 -26.18 7.62 0.53
CA ALA A 16 -25.23 8.03 -0.51
C ALA A 16 -23.98 7.12 -0.50
N VAL A 17 -23.43 6.82 0.68
CA VAL A 17 -22.32 5.88 0.85
C VAL A 17 -22.70 4.50 0.34
N GLU A 18 -23.88 3.99 0.72
CA GLU A 18 -24.41 2.72 0.25
C GLU A 18 -24.42 2.64 -1.29
N ARG A 19 -25.00 3.65 -1.96
CA ARG A 19 -25.04 3.70 -3.43
C ARG A 19 -23.64 3.75 -4.05
N SER A 20 -22.75 4.58 -3.51
CA SER A 20 -21.40 4.76 -4.07
C SER A 20 -20.51 3.52 -3.91
N THR A 21 -20.79 2.68 -2.92
CA THR A 21 -19.99 1.50 -2.57
C THR A 21 -20.62 0.17 -3.01
N ALA A 22 -21.75 0.19 -3.71
CA ALA A 22 -22.46 -1.02 -4.14
C ALA A 22 -21.61 -2.00 -4.98
N VAL A 23 -20.68 -1.49 -5.78
CA VAL A 23 -19.74 -2.33 -6.56
C VAL A 23 -18.75 -3.03 -5.63
N ALA A 24 -18.18 -2.32 -4.66
CA ALA A 24 -17.27 -2.89 -3.67
C ALA A 24 -18.01 -3.93 -2.79
N TYR A 25 -19.24 -3.61 -2.35
CA TYR A 25 -20.09 -4.54 -1.61
C TYR A 25 -20.27 -5.87 -2.34
N ASN A 26 -20.58 -5.84 -3.63
CA ASN A 26 -20.78 -7.06 -4.41
C ASN A 26 -19.53 -7.95 -4.49
N ARG A 27 -18.33 -7.37 -4.41
CA ARG A 27 -17.06 -8.11 -4.37
C ARG A 27 -16.75 -8.66 -2.97
N LEU A 28 -17.29 -8.03 -1.93
CA LEU A 28 -16.92 -8.27 -0.52
C LEU A 28 -17.95 -9.03 0.29
N LYS A 29 -19.23 -9.06 -0.11
CA LYS A 29 -20.34 -9.67 0.65
C LYS A 29 -20.18 -11.16 0.99
N THR A 30 -19.25 -11.86 0.33
CA THR A 30 -18.95 -13.27 0.64
C THR A 30 -17.89 -13.45 1.71
N VAL A 31 -17.13 -12.39 2.04
CA VAL A 31 -16.01 -12.41 2.98
C VAL A 31 -16.20 -11.45 4.15
N ILE A 32 -16.94 -10.36 3.95
CA ILE A 32 -17.34 -9.41 4.99
C ILE A 32 -18.84 -9.59 5.25
N PRO A 33 -19.26 -9.90 6.50
CA PRO A 33 -20.67 -10.00 6.87
C PRO A 33 -21.44 -8.68 6.66
N ASP A 34 -22.71 -8.76 6.27
CA ASP A 34 -23.57 -7.60 6.03
C ASP A 34 -23.65 -6.65 7.24
N ILE A 35 -23.58 -7.19 8.45
CA ILE A 35 -23.61 -6.40 9.70
C ILE A 35 -22.35 -5.54 9.89
N GLU A 36 -21.22 -5.92 9.29
CA GLU A 36 -19.96 -5.17 9.34
C GLU A 36 -19.85 -4.17 8.18
N TRP A 37 -20.67 -4.31 7.12
CA TRP A 37 -20.61 -3.42 5.96
C TRP A 37 -20.77 -1.92 6.29
N PRO A 38 -21.69 -1.50 7.18
CA PRO A 38 -21.79 -0.10 7.60
C PRO A 38 -20.52 0.47 8.25
N VAL A 39 -19.63 -0.38 8.76
CA VAL A 39 -18.34 0.04 9.31
C VAL A 39 -17.34 0.33 8.20
N HIS A 40 -17.26 -0.51 7.17
CA HIS A 40 -16.25 -0.38 6.11
C HIS A 40 -16.64 0.58 4.98
N ALA A 41 -17.92 0.59 4.60
CA ALA A 41 -18.40 1.35 3.44
C ALA A 41 -18.07 2.86 3.52
N PRO A 42 -18.21 3.55 4.67
CA PRO A 42 -17.88 4.96 4.77
C PRO A 42 -16.40 5.25 4.49
N TYR A 43 -15.48 4.43 5.01
CA TYR A 43 -14.05 4.55 4.74
C TYR A 43 -13.70 4.24 3.29
N ILE A 44 -14.28 3.19 2.71
CA ILE A 44 -14.07 2.87 1.29
C ILE A 44 -14.53 4.04 0.40
N ALA A 45 -15.67 4.65 0.70
CA ALA A 45 -16.16 5.81 -0.04
C ALA A 45 -15.19 7.00 0.08
N ALA A 46 -14.81 7.36 1.32
CA ALA A 46 -13.94 8.50 1.59
C ALA A 46 -12.53 8.33 0.97
N ILE A 47 -11.93 7.14 1.06
CA ILE A 47 -10.62 6.87 0.44
C ILE A 47 -10.72 6.99 -1.09
N ASN A 48 -11.78 6.45 -1.69
CA ASN A 48 -11.98 6.51 -3.14
C ASN A 48 -12.27 7.93 -3.65
N GLU A 49 -12.88 8.78 -2.82
CA GLU A 49 -13.06 10.20 -3.11
C GLU A 49 -11.73 10.95 -3.00
N LEU A 50 -11.06 10.83 -1.86
CA LEU A 50 -9.81 11.53 -1.57
C LEU A 50 -8.70 11.19 -2.57
N LYS A 51 -8.58 9.93 -2.99
CA LYS A 51 -7.56 9.56 -3.98
C LYS A 51 -7.79 10.22 -5.34
N ARG A 52 -9.05 10.48 -5.74
CA ARG A 52 -9.35 11.21 -6.98
C ARG A 52 -9.01 12.68 -6.85
N GLU A 53 -9.37 13.31 -5.73
CA GLU A 53 -9.10 14.73 -5.46
C GLU A 53 -7.59 15.03 -5.46
N LEU A 54 -6.80 14.10 -4.92
CA LEU A 54 -5.36 14.24 -4.77
C LEU A 54 -4.55 13.73 -5.97
N ASN A 55 -5.20 13.27 -7.05
CA ASN A 55 -4.52 12.55 -8.14
C ASN A 55 -3.58 11.45 -7.62
N ALA A 56 -4.11 10.62 -6.71
CA ALA A 56 -3.39 9.56 -6.04
C ALA A 56 -3.86 8.18 -6.52
N ILE A 57 -2.94 7.22 -6.53
CA ILE A 57 -3.26 5.81 -6.73
C ILE A 57 -2.89 4.97 -5.51
N LEU A 58 -3.67 3.92 -5.27
CA LEU A 58 -3.40 2.91 -4.26
C LEU A 58 -2.83 1.64 -4.92
N LEU A 59 -1.59 1.33 -4.60
CA LEU A 59 -0.92 0.09 -4.97
C LEU A 59 -1.02 -0.89 -3.81
N VAL A 60 -1.77 -1.97 -4.00
CA VAL A 60 -2.21 -2.84 -2.90
C VAL A 60 -1.64 -4.25 -3.04
N HIS A 61 -0.87 -4.70 -2.05
CA HIS A 61 -0.30 -6.04 -2.06
C HIS A 61 -1.36 -7.12 -1.80
N ASN A 62 -1.15 -8.31 -2.37
CA ASN A 62 -2.04 -9.48 -2.24
C ASN A 62 -2.37 -9.93 -0.80
N TYR A 63 -1.61 -9.46 0.20
CA TYR A 63 -1.81 -9.83 1.61
C TYR A 63 -2.61 -8.79 2.41
N GLN A 64 -3.07 -7.71 1.77
CA GLN A 64 -3.93 -6.73 2.42
C GLN A 64 -5.32 -7.31 2.68
N THR A 65 -6.00 -6.76 3.68
CA THR A 65 -7.34 -7.20 4.05
C THR A 65 -8.34 -7.00 2.90
N PRO A 66 -9.41 -7.81 2.81
CA PRO A 66 -10.32 -7.78 1.67
C PRO A 66 -10.87 -6.39 1.35
N GLU A 67 -11.28 -5.62 2.37
CA GLU A 67 -11.82 -4.27 2.22
C GLU A 67 -10.82 -3.30 1.58
N ILE A 68 -9.52 -3.46 1.83
CA ILE A 68 -8.48 -2.67 1.18
C ILE A 68 -8.26 -3.17 -0.24
N PHE A 69 -8.06 -4.49 -0.39
CA PHE A 69 -7.71 -5.15 -1.65
C PHE A 69 -8.79 -5.03 -2.72
N HIS A 70 -10.07 -5.24 -2.37
CA HIS A 70 -11.18 -5.19 -3.31
C HIS A 70 -11.98 -3.88 -3.27
N GLY A 71 -11.83 -3.09 -2.20
CA GLY A 71 -12.60 -1.86 -1.99
C GLY A 71 -11.93 -0.59 -2.50
N VAL A 72 -10.60 -0.45 -2.38
CA VAL A 72 -9.91 0.82 -2.67
C VAL A 72 -8.71 0.72 -3.62
N ALA A 73 -8.22 -0.49 -3.93
CA ALA A 73 -7.09 -0.68 -4.82
C ALA A 73 -7.32 -0.13 -6.24
N ASP A 74 -6.37 0.64 -6.77
CA ASP A 74 -6.30 0.98 -8.20
C ASP A 74 -5.55 -0.12 -8.97
N PHE A 75 -4.51 -0.65 -8.34
CA PHE A 75 -3.84 -1.86 -8.79
C PHE A 75 -3.55 -2.77 -7.60
N ALA A 76 -3.85 -4.05 -7.79
CA ALA A 76 -3.64 -5.11 -6.82
C ALA A 76 -2.72 -6.18 -7.40
N GLY A 77 -1.71 -6.61 -6.65
CA GLY A 77 -0.75 -7.60 -7.15
C GLY A 77 0.38 -7.96 -6.21
N ASP A 78 1.36 -8.68 -6.75
CA ASP A 78 2.61 -9.03 -6.08
C ASP A 78 3.64 -7.89 -6.14
N SER A 79 4.77 -8.04 -5.43
CA SER A 79 5.82 -7.02 -5.34
C SER A 79 6.33 -6.54 -6.69
N LEU A 80 6.48 -7.43 -7.68
CA LEU A 80 7.01 -7.08 -9.00
C LEU A 80 5.97 -6.29 -9.79
N GLY A 81 4.71 -6.73 -9.78
CA GLY A 81 3.60 -6.03 -10.41
C GLY A 81 3.45 -4.63 -9.84
N LEU A 82 3.48 -4.47 -8.52
CA LEU A 82 3.39 -3.15 -7.87
C LEU A 82 4.54 -2.23 -8.29
N ALA A 83 5.78 -2.73 -8.31
CA ALA A 83 6.95 -1.96 -8.74
C ALA A 83 6.83 -1.47 -10.20
N GLN A 84 6.36 -2.34 -11.10
CA GLN A 84 6.13 -1.97 -12.50
C GLN A 84 5.04 -0.90 -12.66
N GLN A 85 3.99 -0.94 -11.84
CA GLN A 85 2.92 0.07 -11.88
C GLN A 85 3.36 1.40 -11.30
N ALA A 86 4.15 1.40 -10.22
CA ALA A 86 4.74 2.61 -9.68
C ALA A 86 5.54 3.37 -10.75
N ALA A 87 6.34 2.65 -11.55
CA ALA A 87 7.13 3.24 -12.63
C ALA A 87 6.29 3.83 -13.78
N LYS A 88 5.10 3.27 -14.03
CA LYS A 88 4.25 3.61 -15.20
C LYS A 88 3.16 4.63 -14.91
N THR A 89 2.79 4.83 -13.65
CA THR A 89 1.69 5.72 -13.28
C THR A 89 2.00 7.18 -13.61
N ASP A 90 0.96 7.92 -14.00
CA ASP A 90 0.97 9.38 -14.17
C ASP A 90 0.41 10.12 -12.93
N ALA A 91 0.02 9.38 -11.89
CA ALA A 91 -0.46 9.97 -10.64
C ALA A 91 0.67 10.71 -9.88
N ASP A 92 0.31 11.78 -9.16
CA ASP A 92 1.27 12.56 -8.37
C ASP A 92 1.66 11.88 -7.05
N ILE A 93 0.71 11.10 -6.50
CA ILE A 93 0.84 10.41 -5.22
C ILE A 93 0.62 8.91 -5.40
N ILE A 94 1.49 8.12 -4.78
CA ILE A 94 1.35 6.67 -4.65
C ILE A 94 1.18 6.35 -3.16
N LEU A 95 0.03 5.83 -2.78
CA LEU A 95 -0.15 5.21 -1.47
C LEU A 95 0.10 3.70 -1.61
N LEU A 96 1.20 3.23 -1.04
CA LEU A 96 1.55 1.81 -1.11
C LEU A 96 1.02 1.06 0.12
N CYS A 97 0.00 0.25 -0.09
CA CYS A 97 -0.57 -0.65 0.91
C CYS A 97 0.20 -1.98 0.91
N GLY A 98 1.37 -1.96 1.54
CA GLY A 98 2.30 -3.07 1.63
C GLY A 98 3.26 -2.90 2.79
N VAL A 99 4.52 -3.29 2.60
CA VAL A 99 5.59 -3.13 3.60
C VAL A 99 6.67 -2.18 3.09
N ARG A 100 7.50 -1.68 4.01
CA ARG A 100 8.48 -0.61 3.80
C ARG A 100 9.36 -0.78 2.56
N PHE A 101 9.97 -1.95 2.34
CA PHE A 101 10.86 -2.13 1.18
C PHE A 101 10.13 -1.95 -0.16
N MET A 102 8.83 -2.29 -0.23
CA MET A 102 8.02 -2.09 -1.43
C MET A 102 7.79 -0.60 -1.68
N ALA A 103 7.61 0.19 -0.60
CA ALA A 103 7.40 1.63 -0.69
C ALA A 103 8.71 2.33 -1.09
N GLU A 104 9.83 1.90 -0.54
CA GLU A 104 11.17 2.34 -0.95
C GLU A 104 11.42 2.00 -2.43
N THR A 105 11.07 0.78 -2.88
CA THR A 105 11.17 0.37 -4.29
C THR A 105 10.31 1.26 -5.19
N ALA A 106 9.06 1.53 -4.81
CA ALA A 106 8.19 2.44 -5.54
C ALA A 106 8.79 3.85 -5.60
N LYS A 107 9.38 4.35 -4.50
CA LYS A 107 10.05 5.66 -4.48
C LYS A 107 11.29 5.71 -5.37
N ILE A 108 12.08 4.64 -5.42
CA ILE A 108 13.23 4.55 -6.34
C ILE A 108 12.78 4.64 -7.80
N LEU A 109 11.72 3.92 -8.16
CA LEU A 109 11.21 3.88 -9.54
C LEU A 109 10.39 5.12 -9.94
N SER A 110 9.93 5.87 -8.94
CA SER A 110 9.06 7.03 -9.10
C SER A 110 9.60 8.23 -8.33
N TYR A 111 10.89 8.54 -8.52
CA TYR A 111 11.64 9.47 -7.67
C TYR A 111 11.02 10.86 -7.53
N GLU A 112 10.39 11.39 -8.58
CA GLU A 112 9.72 12.70 -8.56
C GLU A 112 8.35 12.67 -7.86
N LYS A 113 7.74 11.49 -7.68
CA LYS A 113 6.40 11.33 -7.11
C LYS A 113 6.42 11.28 -5.59
N THR A 114 5.30 11.62 -4.96
CA THR A 114 5.13 11.40 -3.52
C THR A 114 4.76 9.95 -3.29
N VAL A 115 5.52 9.23 -2.45
CA VAL A 115 5.20 7.85 -2.06
C VAL A 115 4.93 7.81 -0.56
N LEU A 116 3.75 7.30 -0.19
CA LEU A 116 3.28 7.20 1.18
C LEU A 116 3.09 5.73 1.55
N ILE A 117 3.28 5.41 2.83
CA ILE A 117 2.93 4.14 3.44
C ILE A 117 2.02 4.42 4.64
N PRO A 118 0.88 3.72 4.80
CA PRO A 118 -0.05 3.98 5.91
C PRO A 118 0.55 3.80 7.30
N ASP A 119 1.49 2.86 7.43
CA ASP A 119 2.15 2.52 8.68
C ASP A 119 3.67 2.40 8.45
N LEU A 120 4.46 3.23 9.14
CA LEU A 120 5.91 3.23 9.04
C LEU A 120 6.56 1.99 9.67
N ASP A 121 5.84 1.33 10.59
CA ASP A 121 6.30 0.12 11.27
C ASP A 121 5.99 -1.17 10.48
N ALA A 122 5.31 -1.05 9.33
CA ALA A 122 5.05 -2.16 8.41
C ALA A 122 6.35 -2.68 7.75
N GLY A 123 7.11 -3.49 8.48
CA GLY A 123 8.39 -4.07 8.06
C GLY A 123 8.28 -5.46 7.44
N CYS A 124 9.45 -6.01 7.07
CA CYS A 124 9.59 -7.39 6.61
C CYS A 124 10.78 -8.03 7.33
N SER A 125 10.54 -9.06 8.14
CA SER A 125 11.58 -9.75 8.90
C SER A 125 12.66 -10.37 8.00
N LEU A 126 12.28 -10.83 6.80
CA LEU A 126 13.22 -11.33 5.80
C LEU A 126 14.08 -10.21 5.20
N ALA A 127 13.52 -9.04 4.92
CA ALA A 127 14.31 -7.90 4.46
C ALA A 127 15.28 -7.41 5.53
N ALA A 128 14.88 -7.49 6.80
CA ALA A 128 15.71 -7.14 7.95
C ALA A 128 16.79 -8.18 8.29
N SER A 129 16.78 -9.38 7.70
CA SER A 129 17.76 -10.41 8.03
C SER A 129 19.14 -10.21 7.39
N ILE A 130 19.29 -9.23 6.51
CA ILE A 130 20.56 -8.91 5.85
C ILE A 130 20.80 -7.41 5.84
N THR A 131 22.04 -7.01 6.12
CA THR A 131 22.47 -5.62 6.08
C THR A 131 23.43 -5.36 4.92
N GLY A 132 23.61 -4.09 4.58
CA GLY A 132 24.64 -3.70 3.60
C GLY A 132 26.05 -4.10 4.04
N GLU A 133 26.32 -4.21 5.34
CA GLU A 133 27.62 -4.68 5.83
C GLU A 133 27.81 -6.17 5.57
N ASP A 134 26.78 -6.99 5.80
CA ASP A 134 26.83 -8.42 5.49
C ASP A 134 27.14 -8.64 4.01
N VAL A 135 26.49 -7.88 3.11
CA VAL A 135 26.77 -7.92 1.67
C VAL A 135 28.21 -7.52 1.36
N ARG A 136 28.76 -6.48 2.00
CA ARG A 136 30.17 -6.09 1.81
C ARG A 136 31.13 -7.17 2.27
N GLN A 137 30.83 -7.86 3.37
CA GLN A 137 31.64 -8.97 3.86
C GLN A 137 31.58 -10.18 2.93
N LEU A 138 30.41 -10.50 2.39
CA LEU A 138 30.25 -11.55 1.36
C LEU A 138 31.07 -11.23 0.11
N LYS A 139 31.06 -9.98 -0.37
CA LYS A 139 31.87 -9.56 -1.53
C LYS A 139 33.38 -9.67 -1.30
N LYS A 140 33.86 -9.40 -0.06
CA LYS A 140 35.28 -9.61 0.29
C LYS A 140 35.64 -11.09 0.31
N ARG A 141 34.74 -11.94 0.84
CA ARG A 141 34.95 -13.39 0.94
C ARG A 141 34.88 -14.08 -0.42
N TYR A 142 34.06 -13.57 -1.34
CA TYR A 142 33.81 -14.15 -2.66
C TYR A 142 34.03 -13.10 -3.77
N PRO A 143 35.30 -12.70 -4.03
CA PRO A 143 35.61 -11.69 -5.03
C PRO A 143 35.22 -12.15 -6.44
N GLY A 144 34.66 -11.23 -7.24
CA GLY A 144 34.23 -11.50 -8.62
C GLY A 144 32.84 -12.16 -8.76
N VAL A 145 32.21 -12.57 -7.66
CA VAL A 145 30.85 -13.14 -7.69
C VAL A 145 29.80 -12.01 -7.69
N PRO A 146 28.83 -12.01 -8.63
CA PRO A 146 27.73 -11.04 -8.61
C PRO A 146 26.86 -11.16 -7.36
N VAL A 147 26.32 -10.02 -6.90
CA VAL A 147 25.32 -10.00 -5.83
C VAL A 147 23.94 -9.90 -6.49
N VAL A 148 23.08 -10.87 -6.19
CA VAL A 148 21.67 -10.88 -6.60
C VAL A 148 20.84 -10.94 -5.33
N THR A 149 19.98 -9.96 -5.13
CA THR A 149 19.07 -9.90 -4.00
C THR A 149 17.65 -10.18 -4.45
N TYR A 150 16.85 -10.75 -3.55
CA TYR A 150 15.40 -10.81 -3.75
C TYR A 150 14.79 -9.42 -3.49
N VAL A 151 13.61 -9.15 -4.05
CA VAL A 151 12.92 -7.85 -3.90
C VAL A 151 12.64 -7.51 -2.43
N ASN A 152 12.48 -8.52 -1.58
CA ASN A 152 12.35 -8.36 -0.13
C ASN A 152 13.70 -8.02 0.51
N THR A 153 14.30 -6.89 0.11
CA THR A 153 15.55 -6.32 0.63
C THR A 153 15.37 -4.80 0.69
N TYR A 154 15.88 -4.14 1.71
CA TYR A 154 15.84 -2.68 1.80
C TYR A 154 16.67 -2.01 0.69
N ALA A 155 16.29 -0.76 0.39
CA ALA A 155 16.98 0.10 -0.57
C ALA A 155 18.44 0.42 -0.20
#